data_AF-A0A1Z5KHM9-F1
#
_entry.id   AF-A0A1Z5KHM9-F1
#
_cell.length_a   1.000
_cell.length_b   1.000
_cell.length_c   1.000
_cell.angle_alpha   90.00
_cell.angle_beta   90.00
_cell.angle_gamma   90.00
#
_symmetry.space_group_name_H-M   'P 1'
#
loop_
_entity.id
_entity.type
_entity.pdbx_description
1 polymer ?
#
loop_
_entity_poly.entity_id
_entity_poly.type
_entity_poly.pdbx_seq_one_letter_code
_entity_poly.pdbx_strand_id
1 'polypeptide(L)'
;MQLNTPSQQQQATASETTTPSSTSISATNQNDNTLPHQPVNKTIQVLKYIHSNGTAYQALNTPPDKFHAFLKYLGIHVPTSANDKHQKEHPFQHYQVNGTQELRDEWRALWKQERLLTDRTELLAVYPSDQKRNTLNHDNKSSDRITDKSIPKRGGFSDHLYLYTERLLAMLRDEHTLHKQAYHSNEESWLLTWLQQHYERTQQLRQLSTMSNTTEQLAELKRFLEWFRIQFPYYYDRCASCGASYKEDSATQDSDPLQASFLGYIHPSSNELSGKASRTELYHCHVCRQYTRFPRYNSARHVVEARQGRCGEYSVLLFAILRALGQEARWVVDWADHVWAEIRLQGRWIHLDPCEAAVDENAIYQGWGKQQTYILAFYAPPRGSVASDYPLIQDITNEYTTDAWSIIQKRRDESEAMVRQAIKEATEKLKEQLASQSYLIEHV
;
A
#
# COMPACT_ATOMS: atom_id res chain seq x y z
N MET A 1 -7.22 -52.70 -57.72
CA MET A 1 -7.32 -54.05 -57.15
C MET A 1 -7.55 -53.92 -55.65
N GLN A 2 -8.73 -54.38 -55.22
CA GLN A 2 -9.13 -54.89 -53.88
C GLN A 2 -8.78 -54.04 -52.63
N LEU A 3 -9.74 -53.35 -52.00
CA LEU A 3 -10.78 -53.85 -51.06
C LEU A 3 -10.20 -54.56 -49.83
N ASN A 4 -10.37 -53.97 -48.63
CA ASN A 4 -11.13 -54.57 -47.53
C ASN A 4 -11.21 -53.66 -46.29
N THR A 5 -12.43 -53.28 -45.94
CA THR A 5 -12.94 -53.11 -44.56
C THR A 5 -13.53 -54.47 -44.11
N PRO A 6 -13.62 -54.80 -42.80
CA PRO A 6 -14.82 -54.43 -42.05
C PRO A 6 -14.68 -54.18 -40.52
N SER A 7 -15.58 -53.31 -40.08
CA SER A 7 -16.31 -53.16 -38.80
C SER A 7 -16.45 -54.35 -37.82
N GLN A 8 -16.45 -54.05 -36.51
CA GLN A 8 -17.57 -54.17 -35.53
C GLN A 8 -17.06 -53.86 -34.10
N GLN A 9 -17.52 -52.78 -33.44
CA GLN A 9 -18.62 -52.72 -32.46
C GLN A 9 -18.49 -53.62 -31.21
N GLN A 10 -18.23 -53.00 -30.04
CA GLN A 10 -18.90 -53.33 -28.78
C GLN A 10 -18.98 -52.09 -27.87
N GLN A 11 -20.13 -51.97 -27.20
CA GLN A 11 -20.63 -50.83 -26.41
C GLN A 11 -20.24 -50.90 -24.93
N ALA A 12 -20.32 -49.71 -24.30
CA ALA A 12 -20.55 -49.41 -22.88
C ALA A 12 -19.33 -49.65 -21.94
N THR A 13 -18.96 -48.78 -21.00
CA THR A 13 -19.76 -47.96 -20.07
C THR A 13 -18.99 -46.74 -19.54
N ALA A 14 -19.71 -45.62 -19.43
CA ALA A 14 -19.73 -44.60 -18.37
C ALA A 14 -18.47 -44.23 -17.54
N SER A 15 -18.32 -42.90 -17.37
CA SER A 15 -17.81 -42.19 -16.18
C SER A 15 -16.29 -42.08 -16.01
N GLU A 16 -15.75 -40.90 -16.34
CA GLU A 16 -15.22 -39.95 -15.33
C GLU A 16 -14.66 -38.71 -16.03
N THR A 17 -15.38 -37.61 -15.84
CA THR A 17 -14.99 -36.26 -16.21
C THR A 17 -13.82 -35.84 -15.33
N THR A 18 -12.59 -35.86 -15.86
CA THR A 18 -11.44 -35.23 -15.20
C THR A 18 -11.57 -33.72 -15.34
N THR A 19 -12.12 -33.09 -14.30
CA THR A 19 -12.00 -31.67 -14.00
C THR A 19 -10.51 -31.28 -13.89
N PRO A 20 -10.07 -30.16 -14.47
CA PRO A 20 -8.78 -29.59 -14.09
C PRO A 20 -8.93 -29.02 -12.69
N SER A 21 -8.22 -29.63 -11.74
CA SER A 21 -8.10 -29.19 -10.36
C SER A 21 -7.63 -27.73 -10.33
N SER A 22 -8.55 -26.83 -10.03
CA SER A 22 -8.26 -25.46 -9.60
C SER A 22 -7.55 -25.53 -8.26
N THR A 23 -6.22 -25.58 -8.29
CA THR A 23 -5.40 -25.39 -7.09
C THR A 23 -5.51 -23.93 -6.71
N SER A 24 -6.52 -23.61 -5.90
CA SER A 24 -6.58 -22.36 -5.14
C SER A 24 -5.36 -22.34 -4.22
N ILE A 25 -4.30 -21.69 -4.66
CA ILE A 25 -3.19 -21.32 -3.78
C ILE A 25 -3.76 -20.26 -2.85
N SER A 26 -4.32 -20.71 -1.74
CA SER A 26 -4.67 -19.86 -0.60
C SER A 26 -3.40 -19.14 -0.18
N ALA A 27 -3.34 -17.84 -0.46
CA ALA A 27 -2.36 -16.95 0.15
C ALA A 27 -2.71 -16.80 1.64
N THR A 28 -2.43 -17.83 2.43
CA THR A 28 -2.37 -17.73 3.88
C THR A 28 -1.15 -16.89 4.26
N ASN A 29 -1.23 -15.58 4.05
CA ASN A 29 -0.39 -14.61 4.74
C ASN A 29 -0.94 -14.47 6.17
N GLN A 30 -0.74 -15.50 6.99
CA GLN A 30 -0.77 -15.33 8.43
C GLN A 30 0.57 -14.71 8.84
N ASN A 31 0.48 -13.54 9.47
CA ASN A 31 1.56 -12.78 10.10
C ASN A 31 2.40 -11.85 9.21
N ASP A 32 1.73 -10.92 8.53
CA ASP A 32 2.30 -9.57 8.41
C ASP A 32 2.20 -8.89 9.78
N ASN A 33 3.29 -8.98 10.54
CA ASN A 33 3.41 -8.40 11.87
C ASN A 33 3.50 -6.88 11.76
N THR A 34 2.35 -6.21 11.67
CA THR A 34 2.10 -4.97 12.43
C THR A 34 0.61 -4.83 12.74
N LEU A 35 0.24 -5.36 13.90
CA LEU A 35 -0.91 -4.88 14.67
C LEU A 35 -0.87 -3.34 14.77
N PRO A 36 -1.94 -2.59 14.48
CA PRO A 36 -2.02 -1.20 14.85
C PRO A 36 -2.58 -1.06 16.27
N HIS A 37 -2.07 -1.78 17.27
CA HIS A 37 -2.38 -1.49 18.69
C HIS A 37 -1.32 -2.07 19.63
N GLN A 38 -0.24 -1.32 19.87
CA GLN A 38 0.38 -1.24 21.20
C GLN A 38 1.13 0.11 21.36
N PRO A 39 0.67 1.02 22.24
CA PRO A 39 1.47 2.15 22.67
C PRO A 39 2.43 1.64 23.75
N VAL A 40 3.59 1.13 23.33
CA VAL A 40 4.72 0.93 24.23
C VAL A 40 5.74 1.98 23.81
N ASN A 41 6.20 2.79 24.77
CA ASN A 41 7.44 3.56 24.63
C ASN A 41 8.59 2.58 24.35
N LYS A 42 8.71 2.10 23.12
CA LYS A 42 9.80 1.22 22.67
C LYS A 42 10.95 2.13 22.30
N THR A 43 12.00 2.07 23.10
CA THR A 43 13.27 2.66 22.74
C THR A 43 13.70 2.16 21.35
N ILE A 44 14.14 3.08 20.51
CA ILE A 44 14.59 2.82 19.15
C ILE A 44 16.05 2.38 19.23
N GLN A 45 16.34 1.19 18.69
CA GLN A 45 17.71 0.72 18.57
C GLN A 45 18.39 1.47 17.43
N VAL A 46 19.57 2.03 17.68
CA VAL A 46 20.35 2.72 16.66
C VAL A 46 21.70 2.04 16.55
N LEU A 47 22.02 1.59 15.33
CA LEU A 47 23.38 1.26 14.93
C LEU A 47 23.98 2.47 14.20
N LYS A 48 25.19 2.86 14.55
CA LYS A 48 25.90 3.97 13.92
C LYS A 48 27.30 3.54 13.49
N TYR A 49 27.66 3.88 12.25
CA TYR A 49 28.99 3.70 11.69
C TYR A 49 29.55 5.05 11.25
N ILE A 50 30.79 5.35 11.65
CA ILE A 50 31.50 6.56 11.23
C ILE A 50 32.60 6.12 10.25
N HIS A 51 32.47 6.55 9.00
CA HIS A 51 33.45 6.26 7.96
C HIS A 51 34.74 7.06 8.19
N SER A 52 35.85 6.66 7.56
CA SER A 52 37.17 7.28 7.73
C SER A 52 37.22 8.77 7.39
N ASN A 53 36.32 9.23 6.52
CA ASN A 53 36.15 10.65 6.16
C ASN A 53 35.23 11.43 7.13
N GLY A 54 34.82 10.83 8.25
CA GLY A 54 33.93 11.44 9.25
C GLY A 54 32.44 11.33 8.93
N THR A 55 32.04 10.77 7.78
CA THR A 55 30.62 10.63 7.42
C THR A 55 29.95 9.57 8.31
N ALA A 56 28.83 9.93 8.93
CA ALA A 56 28.04 9.02 9.75
C ALA A 56 26.91 8.36 8.94
N TYR A 57 26.74 7.06 9.15
CA TYR A 57 25.65 6.24 8.65
C TYR A 57 24.92 5.62 9.83
N GLN A 58 23.60 5.46 9.71
CA GLN A 58 22.80 4.89 10.78
C GLN A 58 21.85 3.81 10.27
N ALA A 59 21.47 2.89 11.15
CA ALA A 59 20.34 2.00 10.95
C ALA A 59 19.44 1.97 12.18
N LEU A 60 18.13 2.07 11.98
CA LEU A 60 17.13 2.07 13.04
C LEU A 60 16.47 0.69 13.13
N ASN A 61 16.39 0.12 14.33
CA ASN A 61 15.79 -1.18 14.64
C ASN A 61 16.21 -2.30 13.67
N THR A 62 17.44 -2.21 13.16
CA THR A 62 17.94 -3.11 12.12
C THR A 62 19.09 -3.95 12.68
N PRO A 63 19.13 -5.28 12.42
CA PRO A 63 20.24 -6.13 12.81
C PRO A 63 21.59 -5.71 12.19
N PRO A 64 22.73 -5.94 12.87
CA PRO A 64 24.06 -5.59 12.37
C PRO A 64 24.40 -6.15 10.98
N ASP A 65 24.03 -7.40 10.69
CA ASP A 65 24.32 -8.03 9.39
C ASP A 65 23.60 -7.32 8.23
N LYS A 66 22.35 -6.86 8.44
CA LYS A 66 21.59 -6.09 7.45
C LYS A 66 22.18 -4.69 7.28
N PHE A 67 22.61 -4.04 8.37
CA PHE A 67 23.28 -2.74 8.28
C PHE A 67 24.62 -2.82 7.54
N HIS A 68 25.41 -3.87 7.80
CA HIS A 68 26.64 -4.14 7.05
C HIS A 68 26.36 -4.32 5.55
N ALA A 69 25.33 -5.10 5.19
CA ALA A 69 24.94 -5.31 3.80
C ALA A 69 24.51 -3.99 3.12
N PHE A 70 23.85 -3.09 3.83
CA PHE A 70 23.50 -1.76 3.34
C PHE A 70 24.73 -0.86 3.12
N LEU A 71 25.70 -0.86 4.04
CA LEU A 71 26.95 -0.12 3.84
C LEU A 71 27.69 -0.64 2.60
N LYS A 72 27.73 -1.96 2.39
CA LYS A 72 28.29 -2.55 1.18
C LYS A 72 27.53 -2.15 -0.09
N TYR A 73 26.19 -2.06 -0.03
CA TYR A 73 25.37 -1.54 -1.13
C TYR A 73 25.76 -0.10 -1.51
N LEU A 74 26.09 0.74 -0.52
CA LEU A 74 26.60 2.10 -0.73
C LEU A 74 28.07 2.16 -1.20
N GLY A 75 28.73 1.02 -1.41
CA GLY A 75 30.15 0.95 -1.77
C GLY A 75 31.09 1.25 -0.59
N ILE A 76 30.59 1.21 0.65
CA ILE A 76 31.37 1.50 1.85
C ILE A 76 31.99 0.21 2.38
N HIS A 77 33.32 0.16 2.44
CA HIS A 77 34.02 -0.97 3.04
C HIS A 77 34.12 -0.79 4.55
N VAL A 78 33.44 -1.67 5.29
CA VAL A 78 33.58 -1.79 6.74
C VAL A 78 34.72 -2.75 7.06
N PRO A 79 35.78 -2.33 7.78
CA PRO A 79 36.86 -3.21 8.18
C PRO A 79 36.32 -4.35 9.06
N THR A 80 36.62 -5.59 8.71
CA THR A 80 36.35 -6.77 9.56
C THR A 80 37.59 -7.08 10.40
N SER A 81 37.44 -7.15 11.72
CA SER A 81 38.55 -7.57 12.60
C SER A 81 38.94 -9.01 12.26
N ALA A 82 40.20 -9.21 11.85
CA ALA A 82 40.70 -10.50 11.36
C ALA A 82 40.94 -11.54 12.47
N ASN A 83 40.74 -11.16 13.74
CA ASN A 83 40.97 -12.03 14.90
C ASN A 83 39.78 -11.94 15.85
N ASP A 84 38.73 -12.73 15.62
CA ASP A 84 38.05 -13.32 16.77
C ASP A 84 37.26 -14.58 16.40
N LYS A 85 37.71 -15.72 16.92
CA LYS A 85 36.97 -16.98 16.81
C LYS A 85 35.82 -17.05 17.83
N HIS A 86 35.64 -16.05 18.71
CA HIS A 86 34.59 -16.13 19.74
C HIS A 86 33.76 -14.88 20.08
N GLN A 87 33.90 -13.73 19.43
CA GLN A 87 32.93 -12.62 19.55
C GLN A 87 32.85 -11.78 18.26
N LYS A 88 31.67 -11.70 17.64
CA LYS A 88 31.40 -10.80 16.50
C LYS A 88 31.30 -9.35 17.00
N GLU A 89 32.42 -8.73 17.36
CA GLU A 89 32.43 -7.28 17.58
C GLU A 89 32.35 -6.58 16.21
N HIS A 90 31.15 -6.13 15.84
CA HIS A 90 30.96 -5.24 14.70
C HIS A 90 31.46 -3.83 15.07
N PRO A 91 32.04 -3.04 14.13
CA PRO A 91 32.55 -1.70 14.42
C PRO A 91 31.44 -0.64 14.57
N PHE A 92 30.22 -1.08 14.90
CA PHE A 92 29.04 -0.23 15.00
C PHE A 92 28.84 0.20 16.45
N GLN A 93 28.62 1.50 16.65
CA GLN A 93 28.11 2.00 17.91
C GLN A 93 26.65 1.58 18.05
N HIS A 94 26.30 0.95 19.17
CA HIS A 94 24.92 0.55 19.47
C HIS A 94 24.43 1.33 20.68
N TYR A 95 23.32 2.05 20.52
CA TYR A 95 22.65 2.74 21.61
C TYR A 95 21.13 2.75 21.41
N GLN A 96 20.42 3.10 22.47
CA GLN A 96 18.96 3.18 22.49
C GLN A 96 18.53 4.62 22.75
N VAL A 97 17.52 5.09 22.00
CA VAL A 97 16.97 6.43 22.19
C VAL A 97 15.46 6.41 22.20
N ASN A 98 14.85 7.39 22.86
CA ASN A 98 13.45 7.71 22.61
C ASN A 98 13.38 8.57 21.36
N GLY A 99 12.41 8.31 20.48
CA GLY A 99 12.18 9.14 19.31
C GLY A 99 11.66 10.51 19.75
N THR A 100 12.55 11.47 20.00
CA THR A 100 12.16 12.87 20.15
C THR A 100 11.90 13.49 18.77
N GLN A 101 11.38 14.72 18.72
CA GLN A 101 11.17 15.39 17.44
C GLN A 101 12.51 15.70 16.77
N GLU A 102 13.49 16.17 17.54
CA GLU A 102 14.82 16.56 17.07
C GLU A 102 15.55 15.36 16.44
N LEU A 103 15.49 14.20 17.09
CA LEU A 103 16.08 12.96 16.56
C LEU A 103 15.37 12.50 15.28
N ARG A 104 14.04 12.64 15.20
CA ARG A 104 13.31 12.35 13.95
C ARG A 104 13.71 13.30 12.83
N ASP A 105 13.91 14.58 13.13
CA ASP A 105 14.38 15.56 12.15
C ASP A 105 15.79 15.20 11.64
N GLU A 106 16.70 14.81 12.55
CA GLU A 106 18.04 14.28 12.19
C GLU A 106 17.93 13.03 11.31
N TRP A 107 17.11 12.05 11.68
CA TRP A 107 16.91 10.84 10.89
C TRP A 107 16.32 11.14 9.51
N ARG A 108 15.36 12.06 9.40
CA ARG A 108 14.86 12.48 8.08
C ARG A 108 15.94 13.16 7.24
N ALA A 109 16.85 13.90 7.84
CA ALA A 109 17.99 14.48 7.14
C ALA A 109 18.96 13.39 6.64
N LEU A 110 19.33 12.43 7.50
CA LEU A 110 20.18 11.29 7.12
C LEU A 110 19.51 10.43 6.04
N TRP A 111 18.21 10.21 6.14
CA TRP A 111 17.39 9.51 5.15
C TRP A 111 17.52 10.15 3.78
N LYS A 112 17.24 11.46 3.67
CA LYS A 112 17.34 12.22 2.41
C LYS A 112 18.77 12.26 1.84
N GLN A 113 19.78 12.09 2.69
CA GLN A 113 21.18 11.98 2.30
C GLN A 113 21.60 10.56 1.92
N GLU A 114 20.66 9.59 1.89
CA GLU A 114 20.90 8.16 1.62
C GLU A 114 21.83 7.48 2.64
N ARG A 115 21.85 7.99 3.88
CA ARG A 115 22.75 7.54 4.97
C ARG A 115 22.03 6.77 6.08
N LEU A 116 20.74 6.52 5.91
CA LEU A 116 19.91 5.85 6.91
C LEU A 116 19.20 4.63 6.30
N LEU A 117 19.26 3.52 7.02
CA LEU A 117 18.44 2.32 6.81
C LEU A 117 17.43 2.21 7.96
N THR A 118 16.21 1.79 7.70
CA THR A 118 15.22 1.56 8.76
C THR A 118 14.36 0.35 8.43
N ASP A 119 13.99 -0.44 9.43
CA ASP A 119 13.05 -1.56 9.26
C ASP A 119 11.62 -1.07 9.00
N ARG A 120 11.32 0.19 9.36
CA ARG A 120 9.98 0.79 9.25
C ARG A 120 10.02 2.30 9.07
N THR A 121 9.05 2.85 8.34
CA THR A 121 9.06 4.26 7.91
C THR A 121 8.20 5.19 8.74
N GLU A 122 7.36 4.71 9.67
CA GLU A 122 6.54 5.60 10.50
C GLU A 122 7.38 6.43 11.49
N LEU A 123 8.61 6.01 11.79
CA LEU A 123 9.60 6.84 12.49
C LEU A 123 9.95 8.13 11.73
N LEU A 124 9.90 8.07 10.40
CA LEU A 124 10.24 9.16 9.50
C LEU A 124 9.02 9.99 9.07
N ALA A 125 7.81 9.53 9.36
CA ALA A 125 6.59 10.27 9.06
C ALA A 125 6.55 11.62 9.81
N VAL A 126 5.94 12.62 9.17
CA VAL A 126 5.62 13.91 9.78
C VAL A 126 4.11 13.92 10.02
N TYR A 127 3.71 14.08 11.27
CA TYR A 127 2.31 14.02 11.64
C TYR A 127 1.79 15.38 12.12
N PRO A 128 0.53 15.75 11.82
CA PRO A 128 -0.09 16.94 12.41
C PRO A 128 -0.04 16.96 13.94
N SER A 129 -0.09 15.79 14.58
CA SER A 129 0.09 15.68 16.03
C SER A 129 1.42 16.23 16.54
N ASP A 130 2.49 16.15 15.73
CA ASP A 130 3.83 16.64 16.10
C ASP A 130 3.80 18.17 16.32
N GLN A 131 2.98 18.91 15.55
CA GLN A 131 2.84 20.36 15.66
C GLN A 131 1.95 20.78 16.84
N LYS A 132 0.82 20.09 17.05
CA LYS A 132 -0.11 20.38 18.17
C LYS A 132 0.53 20.16 19.54
N ARG A 133 1.46 19.20 19.64
CA ARG A 133 2.21 18.96 20.87
C ARG A 133 3.15 20.12 21.23
N ASN A 134 3.69 20.82 20.23
CA ASN A 134 4.55 21.98 20.44
C ASN A 134 3.78 23.21 20.90
N THR A 135 2.60 23.48 20.34
CA THR A 135 1.76 24.61 20.78
C THR A 135 1.31 24.42 22.24
N LEU A 136 0.89 23.20 22.61
CA LEU A 136 0.50 22.87 23.99
C LEU A 136 1.67 22.96 24.99
N ASN A 137 2.89 22.58 24.58
CA ASN A 137 4.08 22.73 25.43
C ASN A 137 4.52 24.19 25.58
N HIS A 138 4.21 25.04 24.61
CA HIS A 138 4.59 26.46 24.64
C HIS A 138 3.58 27.32 25.43
N ASP A 139 2.30 26.93 25.45
CA ASP A 139 1.23 27.62 26.18
C ASP A 139 1.13 27.21 27.67
N ASN A 140 1.60 26.00 28.03
CA ASN A 140 1.60 25.51 29.42
C ASN A 140 2.79 26.02 30.27
N LYS A 141 2.93 27.34 30.35
CA LYS A 141 3.59 28.01 31.51
C LYS A 141 2.60 28.35 32.64
N SER A 142 1.32 28.00 32.51
CA SER A 142 0.34 28.08 33.60
C SER A 142 -0.14 26.68 34.03
N SER A 143 -0.48 26.56 35.31
CA SER A 143 -0.43 25.33 36.13
C SER A 143 -1.61 24.38 36.01
N ASP A 144 -2.35 24.34 34.91
CA ASP A 144 -3.50 23.43 34.80
C ASP A 144 -3.11 22.10 34.16
N ARG A 145 -3.22 21.02 34.96
CA ARG A 145 -2.99 19.64 34.54
C ARG A 145 -4.04 19.23 33.50
N ILE A 146 -3.75 19.50 32.23
CA ILE A 146 -4.42 18.88 31.10
C ILE A 146 -4.26 17.35 31.24
N THR A 147 -5.37 16.63 31.33
CA THR A 147 -5.35 15.17 31.38
C THR A 147 -4.77 14.62 30.08
N ASP A 148 -3.78 13.72 30.18
CA ASP A 148 -3.01 13.08 29.10
C ASP A 148 -3.84 12.49 27.92
N LYS A 149 -5.17 12.36 28.10
CA LYS A 149 -6.13 11.91 27.10
C LYS A 149 -6.49 12.93 26.01
N SER A 150 -6.15 14.23 26.15
CA SER A 150 -6.52 15.25 25.16
C SER A 150 -5.42 15.53 24.12
N ILE A 151 -4.23 14.93 24.25
CA ILE A 151 -3.13 15.10 23.30
C ILE A 151 -3.25 14.00 22.24
N PRO A 152 -3.41 14.33 20.94
CA PRO A 152 -3.45 13.34 19.88
C PRO A 152 -2.20 12.46 19.91
N LYS A 153 -2.38 11.14 19.93
CA LYS A 153 -1.26 10.19 19.86
C LYS A 153 -0.61 10.28 18.49
N ARG A 154 0.72 10.36 18.45
CA ARG A 154 1.49 10.27 17.21
C ARG A 154 1.21 8.94 16.52
N GLY A 155 0.77 8.98 15.27
CA GLY A 155 0.33 7.80 14.54
C GLY A 155 -1.01 7.24 15.04
N GLY A 156 -1.84 8.04 15.71
CA GLY A 156 -3.22 7.67 16.05
C GLY A 156 -4.15 7.73 14.82
N PHE A 157 -5.46 7.62 15.06
CA PHE A 157 -6.48 7.66 14.02
C PHE A 157 -6.38 8.91 13.12
N SER A 158 -6.35 10.10 13.71
CA SER A 158 -6.36 11.37 12.96
C SER A 158 -5.11 11.56 12.09
N ASP A 159 -3.97 11.04 12.54
CA ASP A 159 -2.72 11.09 11.79
C ASP A 159 -2.75 10.16 10.57
N HIS A 160 -3.26 8.93 10.74
CA HIS A 160 -3.49 8.01 9.62
C HIS A 160 -4.52 8.58 8.64
N LEU A 161 -5.62 9.12 9.15
CA LEU A 161 -6.65 9.77 8.34
C LEU A 161 -6.06 10.91 7.51
N TYR A 162 -5.19 11.74 8.11
CA TYR A 162 -4.47 12.79 7.40
C TYR A 162 -3.58 12.23 6.28
N LEU A 163 -2.75 11.22 6.57
CA LEU A 163 -1.88 10.62 5.56
C LEU A 163 -2.66 10.08 4.34
N TYR A 164 -3.78 9.41 4.59
CA TYR A 164 -4.61 8.84 3.52
C TYR A 164 -5.41 9.91 2.77
N THR A 165 -5.80 10.99 3.43
CA THR A 165 -6.41 12.17 2.78
C THR A 165 -5.41 12.85 1.84
N GLU A 166 -4.16 13.05 2.27
CA GLU A 166 -3.10 13.60 1.41
C GLU A 166 -2.75 12.66 0.25
N ARG A 167 -2.81 11.35 0.47
CA ARG A 167 -2.61 10.35 -0.60
C ARG A 167 -3.73 10.41 -1.64
N LEU A 168 -5.00 10.54 -1.22
CA LEU A 168 -6.12 10.77 -2.13
C LEU A 168 -5.92 12.05 -2.95
N LEU A 169 -5.56 13.17 -2.30
CA LEU A 169 -5.26 14.42 -2.99
C LEU A 169 -4.16 14.25 -4.05
N ALA A 170 -3.10 13.53 -3.71
CA ALA A 170 -2.01 13.26 -4.65
C ALA A 170 -2.49 12.45 -5.88
N MET A 171 -3.37 11.46 -5.69
CA MET A 171 -3.98 10.70 -6.78
C MET A 171 -4.83 11.59 -7.70
N LEU A 172 -5.69 12.44 -7.12
CA LEU A 172 -6.56 13.34 -7.88
C LEU A 172 -5.77 14.42 -8.64
N ARG A 173 -4.66 14.91 -8.06
CA ARG A 173 -3.77 15.86 -8.73
C ARG A 173 -3.04 15.22 -9.91
N ASP A 174 -2.62 13.97 -9.80
CA ASP A 174 -2.01 13.23 -10.92
C ASP A 174 -3.00 13.03 -12.05
N GLU A 175 -4.20 12.61 -11.70
CA GLU A 175 -5.32 12.47 -12.61
C GLU A 175 -5.56 13.76 -13.40
N HIS A 176 -5.65 14.90 -12.70
CA HIS A 176 -5.87 16.21 -13.32
C HIS A 176 -4.69 16.65 -14.19
N THR A 177 -3.45 16.54 -13.70
CA THR A 177 -2.24 16.98 -14.43
C THR A 177 -2.12 16.27 -15.76
N LEU A 178 -2.30 14.94 -15.76
CA LEU A 178 -2.20 14.11 -16.95
C LEU A 178 -3.38 14.32 -17.91
N HIS A 179 -4.56 14.67 -17.38
CA HIS A 179 -5.70 15.02 -18.22
C HIS A 179 -5.57 16.39 -18.87
N LYS A 180 -5.05 17.41 -18.17
CA LYS A 180 -4.83 18.75 -18.74
C LYS A 180 -3.89 18.67 -19.95
N GLN A 181 -2.86 17.85 -19.88
CA GLN A 181 -1.97 17.59 -21.02
C GLN A 181 -2.74 17.02 -22.22
N ALA A 182 -3.64 16.06 -21.98
CA ALA A 182 -4.47 15.44 -23.02
C ALA A 182 -5.57 16.38 -23.57
N TYR A 183 -6.18 17.23 -22.74
CA TYR A 183 -7.19 18.19 -23.19
C TYR A 183 -6.62 19.23 -24.16
N HIS A 184 -5.41 19.73 -23.90
CA HIS A 184 -4.74 20.65 -24.82
C HIS A 184 -4.38 19.98 -26.17
N SER A 185 -4.29 18.64 -26.21
CA SER A 185 -4.08 17.86 -27.44
C SER A 185 -5.37 17.25 -28.03
N ASN A 186 -6.54 17.48 -27.41
CA ASN A 186 -7.83 16.87 -27.77
C ASN A 186 -7.81 15.32 -27.73
N GLU A 187 -6.96 14.76 -26.86
CA GLU A 187 -6.74 13.32 -26.70
C GLU A 187 -7.52 12.75 -25.50
N GLU A 188 -7.92 11.48 -25.58
CA GLU A 188 -8.43 10.76 -24.42
C GLU A 188 -7.35 10.65 -23.32
N SER A 189 -7.78 10.54 -22.06
CA SER A 189 -6.88 10.31 -20.92
C SER A 189 -5.89 9.17 -21.22
N TRP A 190 -4.58 9.41 -21.05
CA TRP A 190 -3.54 8.41 -21.36
C TRP A 190 -3.82 7.01 -20.78
N LEU A 191 -4.39 6.94 -19.57
CA LEU A 191 -4.71 5.68 -18.91
C LEU A 191 -5.88 4.96 -19.59
N LEU A 192 -6.85 5.70 -20.09
CA LEU A 192 -7.96 5.14 -20.85
C LEU A 192 -7.47 4.64 -22.21
N THR A 193 -6.65 5.42 -22.91
CA THR A 193 -5.99 5.02 -24.16
C THR A 193 -5.15 3.77 -23.97
N TRP A 194 -4.33 3.73 -22.91
CA TRP A 194 -3.53 2.56 -22.54
C TRP A 194 -4.45 1.35 -22.27
N LEU A 195 -5.51 1.53 -21.50
CA LEU A 195 -6.43 0.44 -21.18
C LEU A 195 -7.12 -0.11 -22.44
N GLN A 196 -7.57 0.75 -23.36
CA GLN A 196 -8.15 0.33 -24.64
C GLN A 196 -7.17 -0.48 -25.51
N GLN A 197 -5.88 -0.17 -25.45
CA GLN A 197 -4.83 -0.90 -26.19
C GLN A 197 -4.49 -2.25 -25.56
N HIS A 198 -4.70 -2.42 -24.26
CA HIS A 198 -4.26 -3.60 -23.50
C HIS A 198 -5.38 -4.49 -22.96
N TYR A 199 -6.62 -4.00 -22.92
CA TYR A 199 -7.80 -4.73 -22.48
C TYR A 199 -8.95 -4.55 -23.47
N GLU A 200 -9.23 -5.62 -24.23
CA GLU A 200 -10.23 -5.64 -25.31
C GLU A 200 -11.66 -5.32 -24.85
N ARG A 201 -11.98 -5.54 -23.57
CA ARG A 201 -13.34 -5.33 -23.02
C ARG A 201 -13.51 -3.97 -22.32
N THR A 202 -12.67 -2.99 -22.65
CA THR A 202 -12.72 -1.66 -22.04
C THR A 202 -14.07 -0.97 -22.22
N GLN A 203 -14.74 -1.16 -23.37
CA GLN A 203 -16.07 -0.55 -23.61
C GLN A 203 -17.16 -1.15 -22.72
N GLN A 204 -17.12 -2.46 -22.48
CA GLN A 204 -18.04 -3.15 -21.57
C GLN A 204 -17.89 -2.62 -20.15
N LEU A 205 -16.66 -2.38 -19.71
CA LEU A 205 -16.39 -1.75 -18.40
C LEU A 205 -16.93 -0.32 -18.31
N ARG A 206 -16.86 0.48 -19.38
CA ARG A 206 -17.47 1.82 -19.40
C ARG A 206 -19.00 1.75 -19.29
N GLN A 207 -19.59 0.71 -19.87
CA GLN A 207 -21.03 0.53 -19.98
C GLN A 207 -21.65 -0.24 -18.80
N LEU A 208 -20.90 -0.56 -17.73
CA LEU A 208 -21.40 -1.32 -16.59
C LEU A 208 -22.74 -0.80 -16.07
N SER A 209 -22.90 0.51 -15.88
CA SER A 209 -24.13 1.14 -15.39
C SER A 209 -25.33 0.99 -16.33
N THR A 210 -25.10 0.75 -17.62
CA THR A 210 -26.15 0.53 -18.64
C THR A 210 -26.57 -0.94 -18.75
N MET A 211 -25.78 -1.86 -18.19
CA MET A 211 -26.13 -3.27 -18.16
C MET A 211 -27.30 -3.50 -17.20
N SER A 212 -28.33 -4.21 -17.66
CA SER A 212 -29.55 -4.46 -16.88
C SER A 212 -29.38 -5.54 -15.82
N ASN A 213 -28.37 -6.40 -15.96
CA ASN A 213 -28.19 -7.59 -15.13
C ASN A 213 -26.97 -7.45 -14.21
N THR A 214 -27.20 -7.46 -12.89
CA THR A 214 -26.13 -7.40 -11.87
C THR A 214 -25.15 -8.56 -12.02
N THR A 215 -25.63 -9.75 -12.37
CA THR A 215 -24.77 -10.94 -12.56
C THR A 215 -23.77 -10.72 -13.68
N GLU A 216 -24.19 -10.08 -14.78
CA GLU A 216 -23.31 -9.77 -15.90
C GLU A 216 -22.31 -8.66 -15.55
N GLN A 217 -22.75 -7.64 -14.80
CA GLN A 217 -21.86 -6.60 -14.28
C GLN A 217 -20.75 -7.20 -13.41
N LEU A 218 -21.10 -8.06 -12.45
CA LEU A 218 -20.14 -8.72 -11.56
C LEU A 218 -19.20 -9.66 -12.35
N ALA A 219 -19.74 -10.39 -13.32
CA ALA A 219 -18.92 -11.25 -14.18
C ALA A 219 -17.93 -10.44 -15.04
N GLU A 220 -18.31 -9.25 -15.51
CA GLU A 220 -17.40 -8.37 -16.25
C GLU A 220 -16.27 -7.83 -15.37
N LEU A 221 -16.60 -7.41 -14.14
CA LEU A 221 -15.59 -6.99 -13.15
C LEU A 221 -14.64 -8.14 -12.81
N LYS A 222 -15.15 -9.36 -12.66
CA LYS A 222 -14.34 -10.54 -12.36
C LYS A 222 -13.31 -10.80 -13.46
N ARG A 223 -13.76 -10.80 -14.74
CA ARG A 223 -12.86 -10.95 -15.89
C ARG A 223 -11.79 -9.87 -15.94
N PHE A 224 -12.18 -8.62 -15.65
CA PHE A 224 -11.24 -7.52 -15.60
C PHE A 224 -10.20 -7.69 -14.49
N LEU A 225 -10.60 -8.06 -13.26
CA LEU A 225 -9.65 -8.24 -12.18
C LEU A 225 -8.76 -9.48 -12.37
N GLU A 226 -9.25 -10.54 -13.01
CA GLU A 226 -8.43 -11.69 -13.41
C GLU A 226 -7.37 -11.29 -14.44
N TRP A 227 -7.76 -10.51 -15.46
CA TRP A 227 -6.81 -9.91 -16.41
C TRP A 227 -5.81 -9.01 -15.69
N PHE A 228 -6.27 -8.15 -14.78
CA PHE A 228 -5.43 -7.22 -14.02
C PHE A 228 -4.36 -7.99 -13.25
N ARG A 229 -4.75 -9.04 -12.51
CA ARG A 229 -3.82 -9.86 -11.71
C ARG A 229 -2.76 -10.56 -12.58
N ILE A 230 -3.10 -10.94 -13.81
CA ILE A 230 -2.14 -11.51 -14.77
C ILE A 230 -1.15 -10.43 -15.26
N GLN A 231 -1.64 -9.23 -15.55
CA GLN A 231 -0.80 -8.13 -16.04
C GLN A 231 0.06 -7.50 -14.93
N PHE A 232 -0.42 -7.56 -13.69
CA PHE A 232 0.15 -6.96 -12.48
C PHE A 232 0.26 -8.01 -11.37
N PRO A 233 1.19 -8.97 -11.49
CA PRO A 233 1.35 -10.03 -10.50
C PRO A 233 1.94 -9.49 -9.20
N TYR A 234 1.41 -9.94 -8.06
CA TYR A 234 1.86 -9.52 -6.73
C TYR A 234 3.38 -9.67 -6.57
N TYR A 235 4.06 -8.56 -6.23
CA TYR A 235 5.50 -8.52 -6.10
C TYR A 235 5.96 -8.83 -4.67
N TYR A 236 6.89 -9.78 -4.55
CA TYR A 236 7.52 -10.17 -3.30
C TYR A 236 8.96 -9.65 -3.22
N ASP A 237 9.93 -10.51 -3.54
CA ASP A 237 11.37 -10.27 -3.34
C ASP A 237 12.23 -10.70 -4.53
N ARG A 238 11.63 -10.78 -5.73
CA ARG A 238 12.27 -11.31 -6.93
C ARG A 238 13.49 -10.48 -7.32
N CYS A 239 14.65 -11.12 -7.41
CA CYS A 239 15.91 -10.46 -7.76
C CYS A 239 15.91 -9.97 -9.21
N ALA A 240 16.26 -8.70 -9.43
CA ALA A 240 16.33 -8.11 -10.76
C ALA A 240 17.44 -8.72 -11.65
N SER A 241 18.48 -9.32 -11.05
CA SER A 241 19.62 -9.86 -11.80
C SER A 241 19.46 -11.33 -12.21
N CYS A 242 18.89 -12.18 -11.36
CA CYS A 242 18.77 -13.62 -11.62
C CYS A 242 17.35 -14.18 -11.54
N GLY A 243 16.35 -13.38 -11.16
CA GLY A 243 14.95 -13.81 -11.10
C GLY A 243 14.60 -14.72 -9.91
N ALA A 244 15.55 -15.07 -9.05
CA ALA A 244 15.31 -15.86 -7.83
C ALA A 244 14.42 -15.09 -6.84
N SER A 245 13.56 -15.82 -6.13
CA SER A 245 12.68 -15.29 -5.07
C SER A 245 12.86 -16.18 -3.85
N TYR A 246 13.30 -15.62 -2.72
CA TYR A 246 13.45 -16.43 -1.51
C TYR A 246 12.10 -17.00 -1.10
N LYS A 247 11.01 -16.23 -1.24
CA LYS A 247 9.66 -16.71 -0.94
C LYS A 247 9.27 -17.97 -1.75
N GLU A 248 9.61 -18.01 -3.03
CA GLU A 248 9.32 -19.17 -3.90
C GLU A 248 10.28 -20.34 -3.61
N ASP A 249 11.55 -20.04 -3.34
CA ASP A 249 12.60 -21.04 -3.13
C ASP A 249 12.53 -21.70 -1.73
N SER A 250 12.02 -21.00 -0.72
CA SER A 250 12.06 -21.41 0.70
C SER A 250 10.71 -21.87 1.25
N ALA A 251 9.87 -22.54 0.43
CA ALA A 251 8.48 -22.94 0.73
C ALA A 251 8.26 -23.84 1.98
N THR A 252 9.25 -24.00 2.85
CA THR A 252 9.30 -24.95 3.97
C THR A 252 9.80 -24.36 5.31
N GLN A 253 10.00 -23.04 5.45
CA GLN A 253 10.53 -22.46 6.70
C GLN A 253 9.46 -21.73 7.54
N ASP A 254 9.49 -21.96 8.86
CA ASP A 254 8.63 -21.32 9.88
C ASP A 254 8.88 -19.80 10.07
N SER A 255 9.91 -19.25 9.43
CA SER A 255 10.24 -17.82 9.45
C SER A 255 9.76 -17.11 8.19
N ASP A 256 9.23 -15.90 8.32
CA ASP A 256 8.81 -15.06 7.18
C ASP A 256 9.92 -14.99 6.10
N PRO A 257 9.73 -15.65 4.94
CA PRO A 257 10.71 -15.67 3.86
C PRO A 257 11.10 -14.27 3.37
N LEU A 258 10.17 -13.31 3.43
CA LEU A 258 10.41 -11.95 2.97
C LEU A 258 11.45 -11.25 3.84
N GLN A 259 11.53 -11.58 5.15
CA GLN A 259 12.49 -10.97 6.07
C GLN A 259 13.94 -11.42 5.83
N ALA A 260 14.15 -12.56 5.17
CA ALA A 260 15.49 -13.09 4.92
C ALA A 260 16.24 -12.30 3.84
N SER A 261 15.54 -11.93 2.77
CA SER A 261 16.10 -11.15 1.65
C SER A 261 15.96 -9.64 1.85
N PHE A 262 14.96 -9.18 2.61
CA PHE A 262 14.71 -7.76 2.89
C PHE A 262 15.75 -7.17 3.86
N LEU A 263 16.44 -6.11 3.46
CA LEU A 263 17.39 -5.39 4.30
C LEU A 263 16.73 -4.29 5.15
N GLY A 264 15.73 -3.62 4.59
CA GLY A 264 15.10 -2.46 5.18
C GLY A 264 14.65 -1.47 4.11
N TYR A 265 14.05 -0.38 4.55
CA TYR A 265 13.70 0.74 3.71
C TYR A 265 14.89 1.68 3.56
N ILE A 266 15.01 2.29 2.38
CA ILE A 266 15.94 3.36 2.04
C ILE A 266 15.20 4.52 1.36
N HIS A 267 15.85 5.69 1.31
CA HIS A 267 15.29 6.84 0.62
C HIS A 267 15.15 6.56 -0.89
N PRO A 268 14.02 6.96 -1.50
CA PRO A 268 13.84 6.80 -2.93
C PRO A 268 14.84 7.62 -3.74
N SER A 269 15.33 7.07 -4.85
CA SER A 269 16.20 7.82 -5.77
C SER A 269 15.41 8.94 -6.48
N SER A 270 16.10 9.88 -7.14
CA SER A 270 15.42 10.97 -7.86
C SER A 270 14.41 10.48 -8.91
N ASN A 271 14.69 9.36 -9.59
CA ASN A 271 13.76 8.73 -10.53
C ASN A 271 12.60 8.00 -9.82
N GLU A 272 12.81 7.49 -8.61
CA GLU A 272 11.72 6.87 -7.85
C GLU A 272 10.78 7.93 -7.27
N LEU A 273 11.31 9.10 -6.89
CA LEU A 273 10.54 10.25 -6.44
C LEU A 273 9.64 10.82 -7.54
N SER A 274 10.03 10.76 -8.82
CA SER A 274 9.12 11.17 -9.92
C SER A 274 7.89 10.26 -10.03
N GLY A 275 8.02 9.00 -9.62
CA GLY A 275 6.88 8.08 -9.44
C GLY A 275 6.15 8.23 -8.11
N LYS A 276 6.47 9.28 -7.35
CA LYS A 276 5.95 9.56 -6.01
C LYS A 276 6.16 8.40 -5.05
N ALA A 277 7.26 7.66 -5.19
CA ALA A 277 7.60 6.64 -4.22
C ALA A 277 7.79 7.28 -2.84
N SER A 278 7.11 6.76 -1.82
CA SER A 278 7.26 7.27 -0.44
C SER A 278 8.46 6.65 0.28
N ARG A 279 8.86 5.45 -0.15
CA ARG A 279 9.96 4.65 0.36
C ARG A 279 10.40 3.64 -0.70
N THR A 280 11.60 3.12 -0.56
CA THR A 280 12.12 2.03 -1.40
C THR A 280 12.57 0.89 -0.51
N GLU A 281 12.08 -0.31 -0.80
CA GLU A 281 12.52 -1.54 -0.13
C GLU A 281 13.85 -2.00 -0.77
N LEU A 282 14.85 -2.33 0.04
CA LEU A 282 16.12 -2.86 -0.43
C LEU A 282 16.21 -4.34 -0.12
N TYR A 283 16.49 -5.14 -1.15
CA TYR A 283 16.66 -6.58 -1.06
C TYR A 283 18.09 -6.98 -1.38
N HIS A 284 18.58 -8.03 -0.72
CA HIS A 284 19.85 -8.67 -1.01
C HIS A 284 19.60 -10.14 -1.39
N CYS A 285 19.87 -10.48 -2.65
CA CYS A 285 19.55 -11.78 -3.20
C CYS A 285 20.32 -12.90 -2.48
N HIS A 286 19.61 -13.96 -2.10
CA HIS A 286 20.21 -15.11 -1.43
C HIS A 286 21.04 -16.00 -2.37
N VAL A 287 20.78 -15.96 -3.69
CA VAL A 287 21.49 -16.75 -4.72
C VAL A 287 22.71 -15.99 -5.26
N CYS A 288 22.49 -14.87 -5.95
CA CYS A 288 23.54 -14.17 -6.68
C CYS A 288 24.18 -13.00 -5.90
N ARG A 289 23.69 -12.71 -4.68
CA ARG A 289 24.19 -11.63 -3.80
C ARG A 289 24.10 -10.22 -4.40
N GLN A 290 23.34 -10.04 -5.48
CA GLN A 290 23.02 -8.73 -6.02
C GLN A 290 21.92 -8.05 -5.23
N TYR A 291 21.92 -6.72 -5.25
CA TYR A 291 20.90 -5.90 -4.60
C TYR A 291 19.76 -5.59 -5.55
N THR A 292 18.55 -5.50 -5.03
CA THR A 292 17.37 -5.11 -5.80
C THR A 292 16.59 -4.06 -5.03
N ARG A 293 16.19 -3.00 -5.74
CA ARG A 293 15.37 -1.91 -5.19
C ARG A 293 13.92 -2.16 -5.60
N PHE A 294 13.01 -2.04 -4.66
CA PHE A 294 11.57 -2.09 -4.92
C PHE A 294 10.92 -0.79 -4.43
N PRO A 295 10.81 0.23 -5.29
CA PRO A 295 10.17 1.50 -4.95
C PRO A 295 8.66 1.34 -4.77
N ARG A 296 8.13 1.91 -3.68
CA ARG A 296 6.69 1.86 -3.34
C ARG A 296 5.94 3.02 -3.99
N TYR A 297 5.68 2.87 -5.29
CA TYR A 297 5.11 3.93 -6.15
C TYR A 297 3.69 4.32 -5.75
N ASN A 298 3.38 5.62 -5.91
CA ASN A 298 2.02 6.17 -5.73
C ASN A 298 1.48 6.81 -7.02
N SER A 299 2.22 6.71 -8.12
CA SER A 299 1.80 7.16 -9.45
C SER A 299 1.27 5.98 -10.26
N ALA A 300 0.01 6.04 -10.69
CA ALA A 300 -0.59 5.01 -11.55
C ALA A 300 0.24 4.76 -12.82
N ARG A 301 0.86 5.81 -13.38
CA ARG A 301 1.75 5.71 -14.54
C ARG A 301 2.97 4.83 -14.26
N HIS A 302 3.66 5.07 -13.15
CA HIS A 302 4.84 4.29 -12.80
C HIS A 302 4.49 2.86 -12.40
N VAL A 303 3.32 2.63 -11.80
CA VAL A 303 2.81 1.27 -11.54
C VAL A 303 2.56 0.52 -12.86
N VAL A 304 1.97 1.18 -13.87
CA VAL A 304 1.78 0.62 -15.22
C VAL A 304 3.12 0.29 -15.90
N GLU A 305 4.09 1.20 -15.83
CA GLU A 305 5.41 1.03 -16.43
C GLU A 305 6.22 -0.08 -15.74
N ALA A 306 6.22 -0.11 -14.40
CA ALA A 306 6.99 -1.09 -13.63
C ALA A 306 6.38 -2.49 -13.65
N ARG A 307 5.04 -2.60 -13.75
CA ARG A 307 4.27 -3.84 -13.62
C ARG A 307 4.60 -4.64 -12.35
N GLN A 308 5.00 -3.95 -11.29
CA GLN A 308 5.41 -4.51 -10.01
C GLN A 308 4.74 -3.72 -8.89
N GLY A 309 4.14 -4.42 -7.92
CA GLY A 309 3.40 -3.79 -6.84
C GLY A 309 2.76 -4.79 -5.89
N ARG A 310 2.16 -4.26 -4.82
CA ARG A 310 1.32 -5.00 -3.87
C ARG A 310 -0.03 -4.29 -3.78
N CYS A 311 -0.84 -4.60 -2.76
CA CYS A 311 -2.15 -3.95 -2.54
C CYS A 311 -2.04 -2.41 -2.58
N GLY A 312 -0.99 -1.83 -1.98
CA GLY A 312 -0.70 -0.40 -2.00
C GLY A 312 -0.69 0.23 -3.39
N GLU A 313 0.11 -0.31 -4.31
CA GLU A 313 0.27 0.15 -5.69
C GLU A 313 -0.96 -0.18 -6.54
N TYR A 314 -1.50 -1.39 -6.37
CA TYR A 314 -2.58 -1.90 -7.21
C TYR A 314 -3.94 -1.29 -6.89
N SER A 315 -4.20 -0.93 -5.62
CA SER A 315 -5.39 -0.15 -5.27
C SER A 315 -5.38 1.24 -5.91
N VAL A 316 -4.22 1.88 -6.02
CA VAL A 316 -4.05 3.20 -6.62
C VAL A 316 -4.31 3.12 -8.12
N LEU A 317 -3.70 2.12 -8.79
CA LEU A 317 -3.92 1.90 -10.21
C LEU A 317 -5.37 1.52 -10.52
N LEU A 318 -5.96 0.59 -9.75
CA LEU A 318 -7.37 0.21 -9.90
C LEU A 318 -8.29 1.42 -9.73
N PHE A 319 -8.11 2.19 -8.66
CA PHE A 319 -8.91 3.40 -8.42
C PHE A 319 -8.80 4.41 -9.57
N ALA A 320 -7.59 4.64 -10.09
CA ALA A 320 -7.37 5.50 -11.25
C ALA A 320 -8.04 4.97 -12.53
N ILE A 321 -8.00 3.65 -12.78
CA ILE A 321 -8.65 3.02 -13.93
C ILE A 321 -10.17 3.19 -13.84
N LEU A 322 -10.77 2.87 -12.68
CA LEU A 322 -12.22 2.97 -12.48
C LEU A 322 -12.71 4.41 -12.70
N ARG A 323 -11.96 5.41 -12.22
CA ARG A 323 -12.26 6.82 -12.47
C ARG A 323 -12.09 7.20 -13.94
N ALA A 324 -11.04 6.72 -14.62
CA ALA A 324 -10.84 6.97 -16.05
C ALA A 324 -11.94 6.35 -16.92
N LEU A 325 -12.53 5.23 -16.48
CA LEU A 325 -13.70 4.60 -17.09
C LEU A 325 -15.01 5.36 -16.83
N GLY A 326 -15.01 6.36 -15.96
CA GLY A 326 -16.20 7.11 -15.55
C GLY A 326 -17.05 6.41 -14.50
N GLN A 327 -16.52 5.38 -13.83
CA GLN A 327 -17.24 4.70 -12.76
C GLN A 327 -17.24 5.54 -11.47
N GLU A 328 -18.35 5.49 -10.74
CA GLU A 328 -18.43 6.04 -9.39
C GLU A 328 -17.62 5.14 -8.45
N ALA A 329 -16.40 5.57 -8.13
CA ALA A 329 -15.46 4.77 -7.35
C ALA A 329 -15.06 5.45 -6.03
N ARG A 330 -14.86 4.65 -4.98
CA ARG A 330 -14.20 5.07 -3.74
C ARG A 330 -12.95 4.23 -3.48
N TRP A 331 -11.92 4.86 -2.96
CA TRP A 331 -10.71 4.17 -2.51
C TRP A 331 -10.89 3.77 -1.06
N VAL A 332 -10.60 2.52 -0.71
CA VAL A 332 -10.87 1.98 0.62
C VAL A 332 -9.59 1.58 1.29
N VAL A 333 -9.49 1.92 2.58
CA VAL A 333 -8.30 1.69 3.39
C VAL A 333 -8.68 1.04 4.70
N ASP A 334 -8.12 -0.13 4.96
CA ASP A 334 -8.12 -0.81 6.26
C ASP A 334 -6.85 -0.44 7.03
N TRP A 335 -7.01 -0.01 8.28
CA TRP A 335 -5.90 0.36 9.16
C TRP A 335 -5.02 -0.85 9.49
N ALA A 336 -5.49 -2.08 9.28
CA ALA A 336 -4.72 -3.32 9.32
C ALA A 336 -3.94 -3.60 8.01
N ASP A 337 -3.33 -2.55 7.46
CA ASP A 337 -2.43 -2.55 6.30
C ASP A 337 -2.98 -3.24 5.04
N HIS A 338 -4.20 -2.85 4.64
CA HIS A 338 -4.75 -3.28 3.35
C HIS A 338 -5.56 -2.19 2.69
N VAL A 339 -5.58 -2.21 1.35
CA VAL A 339 -6.24 -1.17 0.55
C VAL A 339 -6.82 -1.78 -0.72
N TRP A 340 -7.97 -1.27 -1.13
CA TRP A 340 -8.71 -1.73 -2.31
C TRP A 340 -9.57 -0.60 -2.88
N ALA A 341 -10.46 -0.92 -3.80
CA ALA A 341 -11.42 0.04 -4.33
C ALA A 341 -12.83 -0.54 -4.32
N GLU A 342 -13.81 0.34 -4.39
CA GLU A 342 -15.20 -0.04 -4.60
C GLU A 342 -15.81 0.80 -5.71
N ILE A 343 -16.81 0.24 -6.39
CA ILE A 343 -17.63 0.97 -7.35
C ILE A 343 -19.10 0.93 -6.97
N ARG A 344 -19.86 1.96 -7.37
CA ARG A 344 -21.30 2.01 -7.17
C ARG A 344 -22.03 1.41 -8.37
N LEU A 345 -22.73 0.30 -8.17
CA LEU A 345 -23.61 -0.32 -9.16
C LEU A 345 -25.01 -0.49 -8.57
N GLN A 346 -26.02 -0.06 -9.31
CA GLN A 346 -27.44 -0.19 -8.92
C GLN A 346 -27.74 0.34 -7.49
N GLY A 347 -27.06 1.42 -7.09
CA GLY A 347 -27.24 2.04 -5.77
C GLY A 347 -26.47 1.37 -4.62
N ARG A 348 -25.70 0.31 -4.88
CA ARG A 348 -24.87 -0.39 -3.89
C ARG A 348 -23.38 -0.26 -4.20
N TRP A 349 -22.56 -0.20 -3.16
CA TRP A 349 -21.12 -0.30 -3.30
C TRP A 349 -20.68 -1.76 -3.45
N ILE A 350 -19.85 -2.02 -4.46
CA ILE A 350 -19.31 -3.33 -4.81
C ILE A 350 -17.82 -3.34 -4.51
N HIS A 351 -17.39 -4.26 -3.64
CA HIS A 351 -15.98 -4.53 -3.31
C HIS A 351 -15.19 -5.03 -4.51
N LEU A 352 -13.98 -4.48 -4.71
CA LEU A 352 -13.03 -4.91 -5.73
C LEU A 352 -11.61 -4.97 -5.13
N ASP A 353 -11.06 -6.17 -4.97
CA ASP A 353 -9.65 -6.38 -4.62
C ASP A 353 -8.84 -6.84 -5.85
N PRO A 354 -7.92 -6.00 -6.37
CA PRO A 354 -7.14 -6.35 -7.55
C PRO A 354 -6.06 -7.43 -7.29
N CYS A 355 -5.61 -7.62 -6.05
CA CYS A 355 -4.59 -8.62 -5.72
C CYS A 355 -5.19 -10.04 -5.74
N GLU A 356 -6.41 -10.16 -5.23
CA GLU A 356 -7.12 -11.43 -5.11
C GLU A 356 -8.04 -11.71 -6.31
N ALA A 357 -8.18 -10.73 -7.20
CA ALA A 357 -9.22 -10.68 -8.22
C ALA A 357 -10.64 -10.91 -7.63
N ALA A 358 -10.88 -10.44 -6.41
CA ALA A 358 -12.11 -10.65 -5.68
C ALA A 358 -13.14 -9.56 -6.02
N VAL A 359 -14.40 -9.96 -6.20
CA VAL A 359 -15.51 -9.08 -6.59
C VAL A 359 -16.70 -9.35 -5.68
N ASP A 360 -17.15 -8.33 -4.96
CA ASP A 360 -18.29 -8.41 -4.03
C ASP A 360 -18.06 -9.40 -2.87
N GLU A 361 -16.82 -9.47 -2.37
CA GLU A 361 -16.39 -10.43 -1.34
C GLU A 361 -15.95 -9.73 -0.04
N ASN A 362 -16.80 -8.87 0.53
CA ASN A 362 -16.44 -8.06 1.70
C ASN A 362 -15.87 -8.87 2.89
N ALA A 363 -16.34 -10.09 3.10
CA ALA A 363 -15.91 -10.93 4.22
C ALA A 363 -14.52 -11.58 4.04
N ILE A 364 -13.87 -11.42 2.88
CA ILE A 364 -12.59 -12.07 2.55
C ILE A 364 -11.50 -11.78 3.60
N TYR A 365 -11.41 -10.53 4.07
CA TYR A 365 -10.38 -10.12 5.01
C TYR A 365 -10.59 -10.68 6.42
N GLN A 366 -11.84 -10.75 6.87
CA GLN A 366 -12.19 -11.44 8.12
C GLN A 366 -11.87 -12.94 8.01
N GLY A 367 -12.08 -13.54 6.83
CA GLY A 367 -11.66 -14.91 6.53
C GLY A 367 -10.16 -15.16 6.67
N TRP A 368 -9.32 -14.13 6.52
CA TRP A 368 -7.88 -14.20 6.78
C TRP A 368 -7.51 -14.12 8.27
N GLY A 369 -8.50 -13.99 9.16
CA GLY A 369 -8.31 -13.82 10.59
C GLY A 369 -7.96 -12.39 11.01
N LYS A 370 -8.09 -11.41 10.10
CA LYS A 370 -7.90 -10.00 10.46
C LYS A 370 -8.98 -9.55 11.45
N GLN A 371 -8.55 -8.80 12.45
CA GLN A 371 -9.44 -8.15 13.43
C GLN A 371 -9.60 -6.68 13.05
N GLN A 372 -10.69 -6.37 12.34
CA GLN A 372 -10.91 -5.02 11.81
C GLN A 372 -11.04 -3.99 12.95
N THR A 373 -10.40 -2.83 12.75
CA THR A 373 -10.49 -1.66 13.63
C THR A 373 -11.17 -0.51 12.92
N TYR A 374 -10.54 0.02 11.87
CA TYR A 374 -11.04 1.11 11.05
C TYR A 374 -10.89 0.75 9.57
N ILE A 375 -12.00 0.73 8.84
CA ILE A 375 -12.02 0.65 7.39
C ILE A 375 -12.73 1.90 6.88
N LEU A 376 -11.97 2.78 6.24
CA LEU A 376 -12.47 4.06 5.74
C LEU A 376 -12.52 4.07 4.22
N ALA A 377 -13.65 4.56 3.70
CA ALA A 377 -13.88 4.76 2.29
C ALA A 377 -13.70 6.25 1.95
N PHE A 378 -12.89 6.52 0.93
CA PHE A 378 -12.56 7.84 0.43
C PHE A 378 -13.18 8.01 -0.95
N TYR A 379 -14.26 8.77 -1.03
CA TYR A 379 -14.93 9.08 -2.27
C TYR A 379 -14.59 10.50 -2.73
N ALA A 380 -14.17 10.62 -3.98
CA ALA A 380 -13.88 11.89 -4.62
C ALA A 380 -14.87 12.13 -5.77
N PRO A 381 -15.27 13.39 -6.02
CA PRO A 381 -16.24 13.69 -7.07
C PRO A 381 -15.79 13.12 -8.44
N PRO A 382 -16.73 12.66 -9.28
CA PRO A 382 -16.46 12.41 -10.69
C PRO A 382 -15.96 13.70 -11.35
N ARG A 383 -15.16 13.58 -12.41
CA ARG A 383 -14.67 14.75 -13.16
C ARG A 383 -15.84 15.62 -13.64
N GLY A 384 -15.68 16.94 -13.52
CA GLY A 384 -16.70 17.91 -13.97
C GLY A 384 -17.97 17.93 -13.12
N SER A 385 -18.03 17.19 -12.01
CA SER A 385 -19.16 17.25 -11.08
C SER A 385 -19.11 18.53 -10.26
N VAL A 386 -20.26 19.22 -10.21
CA VAL A 386 -20.51 20.41 -9.38
C VAL A 386 -21.21 20.07 -8.05
N ALA A 387 -21.28 18.79 -7.69
CA ALA A 387 -21.98 18.37 -6.48
C ALA A 387 -21.30 18.90 -5.20
N SER A 388 -22.06 19.67 -4.40
CA SER A 388 -21.64 20.27 -3.13
C SER A 388 -21.30 19.25 -2.02
N ASP A 389 -21.71 18.00 -2.19
CA ASP A 389 -21.68 16.98 -1.15
C ASP A 389 -20.41 16.13 -1.15
N TYR A 390 -19.50 16.37 -2.11
CA TYR A 390 -18.26 15.63 -2.26
C TYR A 390 -17.03 16.54 -2.20
N PRO A 391 -15.86 16.01 -1.82
CA PRO A 391 -15.54 14.62 -1.43
C PRO A 391 -16.20 14.18 -0.12
N LEU A 392 -16.20 12.86 0.12
CA LEU A 392 -16.76 12.23 1.31
C LEU A 392 -15.81 11.17 1.87
N ILE A 393 -15.69 11.13 3.19
CA ILE A 393 -15.00 10.06 3.91
C ILE A 393 -16.03 9.33 4.79
N GLN A 394 -16.09 8.00 4.72
CA GLN A 394 -17.05 7.19 5.47
C GLN A 394 -16.34 6.08 6.23
N ASP A 395 -16.75 5.85 7.48
CA ASP A 395 -16.41 4.63 8.22
C ASP A 395 -17.35 3.51 7.78
N ILE A 396 -16.78 2.53 7.06
CA ILE A 396 -17.50 1.41 6.47
C ILE A 396 -17.12 0.09 7.14
N THR A 397 -16.55 0.13 8.34
CA THR A 397 -16.05 -1.06 9.05
C THR A 397 -17.10 -2.17 9.15
N ASN A 398 -18.37 -1.81 9.41
CA ASN A 398 -19.47 -2.78 9.49
C ASN A 398 -19.81 -3.50 8.17
N GLU A 399 -19.39 -2.96 7.02
CA GLU A 399 -19.60 -3.61 5.72
C GLU A 399 -18.63 -4.79 5.51
N TYR A 400 -17.55 -4.87 6.30
CA TYR A 400 -16.42 -5.80 6.10
C TYR A 400 -16.17 -6.77 7.26
N THR A 401 -17.08 -6.79 8.24
CA THR A 401 -16.99 -7.74 9.35
C THR A 401 -18.36 -8.10 9.89
N THR A 402 -18.50 -9.34 10.34
CA THR A 402 -19.69 -9.81 11.07
C THR A 402 -19.56 -9.64 12.58
N ASP A 403 -18.42 -9.12 13.07
CA ASP A 403 -18.20 -8.90 14.49
C ASP A 403 -19.20 -7.87 15.03
N ALA A 404 -19.69 -8.11 16.25
CA ALA A 404 -20.57 -7.14 16.91
C ALA A 404 -19.85 -5.80 17.09
N TRP A 405 -20.57 -4.69 16.90
CA TRP A 405 -20.00 -3.35 17.04
C TRP A 405 -19.31 -3.11 18.38
N SER A 406 -19.86 -3.66 19.46
CA SER A 406 -19.26 -3.58 20.80
C SER A 406 -17.90 -4.26 20.93
N ILE A 407 -17.59 -5.25 20.07
CA ILE A 407 -16.28 -5.89 19.96
C ILE A 407 -15.34 -4.98 19.18
N ILE A 408 -15.78 -4.44 18.05
CA ILE A 408 -15.00 -3.51 17.21
C ILE A 408 -14.59 -2.29 18.02
N GLN A 409 -15.52 -1.69 18.78
CA GLN A 409 -15.23 -0.55 19.66
C GLN A 409 -14.14 -0.83 20.71
N LYS A 410 -14.03 -2.07 21.20
CA LYS A 410 -12.96 -2.45 22.14
C LYS A 410 -11.60 -2.58 21.46
N ARG A 411 -11.59 -2.80 20.14
CA ARG A 411 -10.37 -2.83 19.33
C ARG A 411 -9.94 -1.45 18.87
N ARG A 412 -10.75 -0.41 19.05
CA ARG A 412 -10.44 0.97 18.64
C ARG A 412 -9.76 1.73 19.78
N ASP A 413 -8.78 2.56 19.44
CA ASP A 413 -8.11 3.47 20.38
C ASP A 413 -8.83 4.81 20.58
N GLU A 414 -9.74 5.16 19.68
CA GLU A 414 -10.51 6.41 19.72
C GLU A 414 -12.00 6.14 19.95
N SER A 415 -12.67 7.11 20.60
CA SER A 415 -14.11 7.04 20.79
C SER A 415 -14.86 7.31 19.47
N GLU A 416 -16.07 6.75 19.33
CA GLU A 416 -16.91 6.98 18.14
C GLU A 416 -17.22 8.45 17.87
N ALA A 417 -17.34 9.27 18.91
CA ALA A 417 -17.54 10.70 18.75
C ALA A 417 -16.29 11.37 18.15
N MET A 418 -15.10 10.98 18.61
CA MET A 418 -13.83 11.50 18.10
C MET A 418 -13.57 11.05 16.66
N VAL A 419 -13.86 9.79 16.33
CA VAL A 419 -13.77 9.26 14.97
C VAL A 419 -14.66 10.06 14.01
N ARG A 420 -15.95 10.24 14.36
CA ARG A 420 -16.89 11.02 13.53
C ARG A 420 -16.45 12.47 13.35
N GLN A 421 -15.96 13.10 14.43
CA GLN A 421 -15.48 14.48 14.38
C GLN A 421 -14.24 14.60 13.49
N ALA A 422 -13.26 13.70 13.63
CA ALA A 422 -12.06 13.70 12.80
C ALA A 422 -12.38 13.44 11.31
N ILE A 423 -13.30 12.52 11.00
CA ILE A 423 -13.80 12.28 9.64
C ILE A 423 -14.46 13.55 9.06
N LYS A 424 -15.29 14.23 9.85
CA LYS A 424 -15.94 15.48 9.43
C LYS A 424 -14.92 16.57 9.13
N GLU A 425 -13.97 16.79 10.03
CA GLU A 425 -12.88 17.78 9.84
C GLU A 425 -12.03 17.47 8.62
N ALA A 426 -11.64 16.20 8.43
CA ALA A 426 -10.87 15.78 7.26
C ALA A 426 -11.66 15.97 5.96
N THR A 427 -12.96 15.68 5.97
CA THR A 427 -13.84 15.87 4.80
C THR A 427 -13.97 17.34 4.42
N GLU A 428 -14.20 18.23 5.40
CA GLU A 428 -14.30 19.68 5.13
C GLU A 428 -12.97 20.26 4.66
N LYS A 429 -11.85 19.87 5.28
CA LYS A 429 -10.52 20.28 4.80
C LYS A 429 -10.25 19.79 3.38
N LEU A 430 -10.65 18.56 3.05
CA LEU A 430 -10.49 18.02 1.71
C LEU A 430 -11.35 18.80 0.70
N LYS A 431 -12.60 19.16 1.04
CA LYS A 431 -13.44 20.05 0.23
C LYS A 431 -12.75 21.40 -0.01
N GLU A 432 -12.26 22.05 1.04
CA GLU A 432 -11.53 23.32 0.94
C GLU A 432 -10.29 23.21 0.06
N GLN A 433 -9.50 22.15 0.23
CA GLN A 433 -8.30 21.91 -0.57
C GLN A 433 -8.64 21.69 -2.04
N LEU A 434 -9.70 20.95 -2.36
CA LEU A 434 -10.14 20.72 -3.74
C LEU A 434 -10.80 21.97 -4.36
N ALA A 435 -11.45 22.83 -3.57
CA ALA A 435 -12.10 24.05 -4.03
C ALA A 435 -11.13 25.24 -4.21
N SER A 436 -10.21 25.44 -3.27
CA SER A 436 -9.12 26.44 -3.35
C SER A 436 -8.15 26.16 -4.50
N GLN A 437 -8.11 24.91 -4.91
CA GLN A 437 -7.53 24.45 -6.15
C GLN A 437 -8.58 24.65 -7.25
N SER A 438 -8.67 25.87 -7.81
CA SER A 438 -9.64 26.30 -8.87
C SER A 438 -9.69 25.44 -10.14
N TYR A 439 -9.07 24.26 -10.17
CA TYR A 439 -8.83 23.40 -11.33
C TYR A 439 -9.56 22.05 -11.27
N LEU A 440 -10.23 21.69 -10.18
CA LEU A 440 -11.12 20.51 -10.14
C LEU A 440 -12.58 20.85 -10.48
N ILE A 441 -12.87 22.15 -10.52
CA ILE A 441 -14.16 22.75 -10.87
C ILE A 441 -13.90 23.73 -12.02
N GLU A 442 -13.43 23.24 -13.18
CA GLU A 442 -13.62 23.99 -14.41
C GLU A 442 -14.89 23.46 -15.07
N HIS A 443 -15.85 24.38 -15.20
CA HIS A 443 -17.06 24.20 -15.98
C HIS A 443 -16.69 23.84 -17.43
N VAL A 444 -17.51 22.94 -18.00
CA VAL A 444 -17.59 22.58 -19.42
C VAL A 444 -17.35 23.76 -20.35
#